data_AF-A0A1Q7HS44-F1
#
_entry.id   AF-A0A1Q7HS44-F1
#
_cell.length_a   1.000
_cell.length_b   1.000
_cell.length_c   1.000
_cell.angle_alpha   90.00
_cell.angle_beta   90.00
_cell.angle_gamma   90.00
#
_symmetry.space_group_name_H-M   'P 1'
#
loop_
_entity.id
_entity.type
_entity.pdbx_description
1 polymer ?
#
loop_
_entity_poly.entity_id
_entity_poly.type
_entity_poly.pdbx_seq_one_letter_code
_entity_poly.pdbx_strand_id
1 'polypeptide(L)'
;MPHTGVQLKLDRGGGVAVFCGEIDIGQGSDTVLAQVVAEVLGIDPYDIRIVFGDTDLTPVDLGSYSSRVTLMMGNAAIQAAERARELLAAAAAERLGVPVERVGFGDRRLFDVENPERLLPFAEAVAAAEAKFGTIGTVGSYTPPPSEARYKGSGVGPSPAYSYSAAVVELDVDPRTGWIRVERVHLAHDVGRCINPVLVVGQVEGSVYMGLGEALMEEQVFRANRSGVHRQPSLLEYKSPTTMEMPDVVTYLIEDPDPNGPFGAKEVGQGPLLPVAPAVVNAVYDAVGVRIDEVPVTPDKILKALESPAKRFGPKGVPDVRWPDPIRVPTPWEGGTGRAVEAGRTAEANR
;
A
#
# COMPACT_ATOMS: atom_id res chain seq x y z
N MET A 1 14.69 11.65 -12.43
CA MET A 1 13.51 11.16 -13.17
C MET A 1 12.40 10.97 -12.16
N PRO A 2 11.17 11.42 -12.42
CA PRO A 2 10.07 11.15 -11.50
C PRO A 2 9.85 9.64 -11.35
N HIS A 3 9.49 9.18 -10.15
CA HIS A 3 9.20 7.76 -9.91
C HIS A 3 7.82 7.37 -10.46
N THR A 4 6.95 8.36 -10.65
CA THR A 4 5.59 8.21 -11.17
C THR A 4 5.17 9.50 -11.87
N GLY A 5 4.46 9.39 -12.99
CA GLY A 5 3.77 10.49 -13.65
C GLY A 5 2.29 10.21 -13.89
N VAL A 6 1.49 11.29 -13.95
CA VAL A 6 0.09 11.29 -14.37
C VAL A 6 -0.09 12.38 -15.42
N GLN A 7 -0.92 12.11 -16.43
CA GLN A 7 -1.43 13.15 -17.33
C GLN A 7 -2.96 13.14 -17.31
N LEU A 8 -3.57 14.31 -17.27
CA LEU A 8 -5.00 14.49 -17.43
C LEU A 8 -5.30 15.12 -18.77
N LYS A 9 -6.40 14.70 -19.38
CA LYS A 9 -7.02 15.35 -20.54
C LYS A 9 -8.48 15.58 -20.25
N LEU A 10 -8.93 16.83 -20.36
CA LEU A 10 -10.33 17.20 -20.14
C LEU A 10 -11.02 17.37 -21.50
N ASP A 11 -12.22 16.80 -21.62
CA ASP A 11 -13.06 16.87 -22.82
C ASP A 11 -14.17 17.92 -22.66
N ARG A 12 -14.64 18.47 -23.79
CA ARG A 12 -15.74 19.45 -23.82
C ARG A 12 -17.04 18.96 -23.20
N GLY A 13 -17.27 17.65 -23.20
CA GLY A 13 -18.41 17.03 -22.52
C GLY A 13 -18.30 17.02 -20.98
N GLY A 14 -17.20 17.51 -20.41
CA GLY A 14 -16.92 17.48 -18.97
C GLY A 14 -16.27 16.18 -18.48
N GLY A 15 -16.03 15.22 -19.37
CA GLY A 15 -15.31 13.99 -19.04
C GLY A 15 -13.81 14.23 -18.88
N VAL A 16 -13.16 13.43 -18.04
CA VAL A 16 -11.73 13.55 -17.76
C VAL A 16 -11.05 12.21 -17.99
N ALA A 17 -10.05 12.17 -18.87
CA ALA A 17 -9.19 11.01 -19.06
C ALA A 17 -7.91 11.15 -18.20
N VAL A 18 -7.59 10.11 -17.43
CA VAL A 18 -6.36 10.00 -16.62
C VAL A 18 -5.44 8.99 -17.29
N PHE A 19 -4.24 9.42 -17.67
CA PHE A 19 -3.20 8.56 -18.23
C PHE A 19 -2.14 8.29 -17.16
N CYS A 20 -1.90 7.02 -16.84
CA CYS A 20 -0.96 6.62 -15.81
C CYS A 20 -0.26 5.30 -16.20
N GLY A 21 1.03 5.16 -15.88
CA GLY A 21 1.79 3.94 -16.20
C GLY A 21 1.61 2.78 -15.21
N GLU A 22 0.80 2.99 -14.17
CA GLU A 22 0.51 2.01 -13.13
C GLU A 22 -0.37 0.87 -13.64
N ILE A 23 -0.34 -0.27 -12.96
CA ILE A 23 -1.16 -1.44 -13.30
C ILE A 23 -2.04 -1.82 -12.12
N ASP A 24 -3.35 -1.83 -12.33
CA ASP A 24 -4.27 -2.46 -11.40
C ASP A 24 -4.18 -3.99 -11.56
N ILE A 25 -3.73 -4.67 -10.51
CA ILE A 25 -3.62 -6.12 -10.41
C ILE A 25 -4.72 -6.72 -9.51
N GLY A 26 -5.78 -5.94 -9.23
CA GLY A 26 -6.91 -6.31 -8.38
C GLY A 26 -6.96 -5.56 -7.05
N GLN A 27 -5.97 -4.71 -6.75
CA GLN A 27 -5.95 -3.87 -5.56
C GLN A 27 -6.91 -2.68 -5.65
N GLY A 28 -7.35 -2.30 -6.85
CA GLY A 28 -8.30 -1.21 -7.06
C GLY A 28 -7.64 0.17 -7.20
N SER A 29 -6.38 0.24 -7.65
CA SER A 29 -5.68 1.50 -7.90
C SER A 29 -6.39 2.38 -8.92
N ASP A 30 -7.07 1.81 -9.92
CA ASP A 30 -7.80 2.58 -10.92
C ASP A 30 -8.97 3.34 -10.29
N THR A 31 -9.68 2.68 -9.38
CA THR A 31 -10.81 3.27 -8.64
C THR A 31 -10.31 4.36 -7.70
N VAL A 32 -9.21 4.11 -6.98
CA VAL A 32 -8.59 5.09 -6.08
C VAL A 32 -8.15 6.33 -6.87
N LEU A 33 -7.50 6.17 -8.02
CA LEU A 33 -7.09 7.29 -8.88
C LEU A 33 -8.29 8.09 -9.37
N ALA A 34 -9.35 7.42 -9.83
CA ALA A 34 -10.57 8.07 -10.27
C ALA A 34 -11.19 8.90 -9.14
N GLN A 35 -11.30 8.35 -7.94
CA GLN A 35 -11.81 9.05 -6.76
C GLN A 35 -10.93 10.25 -6.38
N VAL A 36 -9.61 10.10 -6.41
CA VAL A 36 -8.69 11.19 -6.09
C VAL A 36 -8.82 12.35 -7.06
N VAL A 37 -8.86 12.09 -8.36
CA VAL A 37 -9.01 13.14 -9.39
C VAL A 37 -10.40 13.77 -9.32
N ALA A 38 -11.45 12.97 -9.15
CA ALA A 38 -12.81 13.43 -9.04
C ALA A 38 -13.02 14.36 -7.83
N GLU A 39 -12.44 14.02 -6.67
CA GLU A 39 -12.49 14.85 -5.46
C GLU A 39 -11.88 16.24 -5.69
N VAL A 40 -10.70 16.31 -6.32
CA VAL A 40 -10.05 17.61 -6.62
C VAL A 40 -10.88 18.45 -7.59
N LEU A 41 -11.47 17.82 -8.60
CA LEU A 41 -12.23 18.50 -9.65
C LEU A 41 -13.71 18.74 -9.30
N GLY A 42 -14.19 18.20 -8.18
CA GLY A 42 -15.59 18.32 -7.75
C GLY A 42 -16.59 17.66 -8.71
N ILE A 43 -16.19 16.56 -9.35
CA ILE A 43 -17.01 15.77 -10.28
C ILE A 43 -17.22 14.35 -9.75
N ASP A 44 -17.99 13.55 -10.47
CA ASP A 44 -18.25 12.17 -10.07
C ASP A 44 -17.13 11.25 -10.59
N PRO A 45 -16.68 10.23 -9.82
CA PRO A 45 -15.72 9.24 -10.30
C PRO A 45 -16.13 8.56 -11.62
N TYR A 46 -17.43 8.44 -11.93
CA TYR A 46 -17.90 7.90 -13.21
C TYR A 46 -17.67 8.83 -14.40
N ASP A 47 -17.37 10.11 -14.17
CA ASP A 47 -16.97 11.06 -15.22
C ASP A 47 -15.47 10.92 -15.58
N ILE A 48 -14.74 10.09 -14.83
CA ILE A 48 -13.32 9.81 -15.03
C ILE A 48 -13.13 8.53 -15.85
N ARG A 49 -12.24 8.59 -16.85
CA ARG A 49 -11.77 7.41 -17.60
C ARG A 49 -10.28 7.20 -17.36
N ILE A 50 -9.91 6.04 -16.82
CA ILE A 50 -8.50 5.67 -16.66
C ILE A 50 -7.98 5.02 -17.95
N VAL A 51 -6.79 5.43 -18.38
CA VAL A 51 -6.00 4.82 -19.45
C VAL A 51 -4.66 4.44 -18.83
N PHE A 52 -4.41 3.13 -18.71
CA PHE A 52 -3.27 2.62 -17.97
C PHE A 52 -2.55 1.49 -18.73
N GLY A 53 -1.29 1.24 -18.36
CA GLY A 53 -0.52 0.08 -18.84
C GLY A 53 -0.14 0.08 -20.33
N ASP A 54 -0.21 1.23 -21.02
CA ASP A 54 0.20 1.38 -22.42
C ASP A 54 1.40 2.33 -22.52
N THR A 55 2.59 1.80 -22.81
CA THR A 55 3.83 2.59 -22.85
C THR A 55 3.89 3.62 -23.97
N ASP A 56 3.04 3.50 -25.01
CA ASP A 56 2.95 4.49 -26.08
C ASP A 56 2.07 5.69 -25.67
N LEU A 57 1.15 5.49 -24.73
CA LEU A 57 0.16 6.50 -24.32
C LEU A 57 0.42 7.08 -22.92
N THR A 58 0.98 6.30 -22.02
CA THR A 58 1.03 6.61 -20.59
C THR A 58 2.42 7.04 -20.12
N PRO A 59 2.52 7.95 -19.14
CA PRO A 59 3.80 8.32 -18.54
C PRO A 59 4.45 7.12 -17.83
N VAL A 60 5.78 7.20 -17.67
CA VAL A 60 6.53 6.15 -16.96
C VAL A 60 6.07 5.99 -15.51
N ASP A 61 5.93 4.74 -15.09
CA ASP A 61 5.80 4.33 -13.70
C ASP A 61 6.81 3.20 -13.40
N LEU A 62 7.30 3.12 -12.17
CA LEU A 62 8.22 2.06 -11.75
C LEU A 62 7.52 0.72 -11.50
N GLY A 63 6.20 0.72 -11.36
CA GLY A 63 5.35 -0.46 -11.22
C GLY A 63 4.67 -0.61 -9.86
N SER A 64 3.77 -1.59 -9.83
CA SER A 64 2.89 -1.96 -8.71
C SER A 64 3.61 -2.85 -7.70
N TYR A 65 4.43 -2.24 -6.83
CA TYR A 65 5.15 -2.96 -5.77
C TYR A 65 5.33 -2.08 -4.52
N SER A 66 5.74 -2.67 -3.39
CA SER A 66 6.00 -1.95 -2.13
C SER A 66 4.82 -1.09 -1.62
N SER A 67 3.59 -1.50 -1.95
CA SER A 67 2.34 -0.76 -1.70
C SER A 67 2.39 0.74 -2.02
N ARG A 68 3.20 1.14 -3.01
CA ARG A 68 3.52 2.55 -3.26
C ARG A 68 2.45 3.34 -4.01
N VAL A 69 1.54 2.63 -4.66
CA VAL A 69 0.68 3.15 -5.72
C VAL A 69 -0.18 4.30 -5.23
N THR A 70 -0.99 4.06 -4.20
CA THR A 70 -1.85 5.08 -3.58
C THR A 70 -1.04 6.31 -3.22
N LEU A 71 0.10 6.14 -2.53
CA LEU A 71 0.93 7.25 -2.08
C LEU A 71 1.53 8.06 -3.25
N MET A 72 2.25 7.42 -4.15
CA MET A 72 3.03 8.11 -5.18
C MET A 72 2.14 8.58 -6.34
N MET A 73 1.30 7.67 -6.86
CA MET A 73 0.41 7.98 -7.98
C MET A 73 -0.74 8.88 -7.54
N GLY A 74 -1.29 8.69 -6.34
CA GLY A 74 -2.32 9.59 -5.81
C GLY A 74 -1.82 11.03 -5.68
N ASN A 75 -0.61 11.25 -5.16
CA ASN A 75 -0.02 12.60 -5.11
C ASN A 75 0.27 13.19 -6.49
N ALA A 76 0.75 12.37 -7.44
CA ALA A 76 0.93 12.81 -8.82
C ALA A 76 -0.41 13.18 -9.48
N ALA A 77 -1.47 12.42 -9.19
CA ALA A 77 -2.82 12.69 -9.68
C ALA A 77 -3.41 13.98 -9.08
N ILE A 78 -3.25 14.20 -7.77
CA ILE A 78 -3.63 15.47 -7.13
C ILE A 78 -2.90 16.64 -7.79
N GLN A 79 -1.58 16.54 -8.01
CA GLN A 79 -0.83 17.60 -8.67
C GLN A 79 -1.35 17.89 -10.09
N ALA A 80 -1.68 16.86 -10.87
CA ALA A 80 -2.22 17.04 -12.21
C ALA A 80 -3.63 17.67 -12.17
N ALA A 81 -4.47 17.24 -11.22
CA ALA A 81 -5.84 17.71 -11.05
C ALA A 81 -5.89 19.15 -10.54
N GLU A 82 -5.04 19.53 -9.58
CA GLU A 82 -4.97 20.92 -9.08
C GLU A 82 -4.54 21.89 -10.18
N ARG A 83 -3.60 21.50 -11.06
CA ARG A 83 -3.26 22.31 -12.24
C ARG A 83 -4.43 22.48 -13.21
N ALA A 84 -5.26 21.44 -13.37
CA ALA A 84 -6.47 21.55 -14.19
C ALA A 84 -7.49 22.46 -13.49
N ARG A 85 -7.64 22.33 -12.17
CA ARG A 85 -8.48 23.17 -11.32
C ARG A 85 -8.12 24.65 -11.45
N GLU A 86 -6.84 25.00 -11.46
CA GLU A 86 -6.36 26.38 -11.68
C GLU A 86 -6.85 26.97 -13.01
N LEU A 87 -6.72 26.22 -14.12
CA LEU A 87 -7.18 26.67 -15.44
C LEU A 87 -8.71 26.84 -15.49
N LEU A 88 -9.44 25.88 -14.91
CA LEU A 88 -10.89 25.93 -14.84
C LEU A 88 -11.37 27.09 -13.96
N ALA A 89 -10.74 27.31 -12.81
CA ALA A 89 -11.07 28.39 -11.90
C ALA A 89 -10.83 29.75 -12.55
N ALA A 90 -9.71 29.94 -13.25
CA ALA A 90 -9.40 31.19 -13.94
C ALA A 90 -10.40 31.52 -15.07
N ALA A 91 -10.91 30.50 -15.77
CA ALA A 91 -11.93 30.69 -16.81
C ALA A 91 -13.33 30.91 -16.22
N ALA A 92 -13.67 30.17 -15.17
CA ALA A 92 -14.93 30.30 -14.47
C ALA A 92 -15.05 31.64 -13.74
N ALA A 93 -13.98 32.15 -13.13
CA ALA A 93 -13.92 33.45 -12.48
C ALA A 93 -14.33 34.60 -13.42
N GLU A 94 -13.88 34.56 -14.68
CA GLU A 94 -14.26 35.56 -15.69
C GLU A 94 -15.72 35.40 -16.13
N ARG A 95 -16.17 34.17 -16.36
CA ARG A 95 -17.56 33.88 -16.74
C ARG A 95 -18.55 34.26 -15.64
N LEU A 96 -18.18 33.95 -14.41
CA LEU A 96 -18.92 34.25 -13.22
C LEU A 96 -18.57 35.64 -12.69
N GLY A 97 -17.75 36.48 -13.31
CA GLY A 97 -17.40 37.83 -12.81
C GLY A 97 -17.15 37.90 -11.28
N VAL A 98 -16.31 37.00 -10.76
CA VAL A 98 -15.88 36.93 -9.35
C VAL A 98 -14.36 36.77 -9.27
N PRO A 99 -13.72 37.11 -8.14
CA PRO A 99 -12.33 36.73 -7.87
C PRO A 99 -12.12 35.22 -7.97
N VAL A 100 -10.95 34.78 -8.47
CA VAL A 100 -10.66 33.34 -8.68
C VAL A 100 -10.62 32.55 -7.38
N GLU A 101 -10.22 33.22 -6.30
CA GLU A 101 -10.12 32.70 -4.93
C GLU A 101 -11.51 32.36 -4.35
N ARG A 102 -12.57 32.89 -4.96
CA ARG A 102 -13.97 32.59 -4.61
C ARG A 102 -14.59 31.47 -5.42
N VAL A 103 -13.85 30.87 -6.36
CA VAL A 103 -14.39 29.78 -7.19
C VAL A 103 -14.27 28.45 -6.45
N GLY A 104 -15.40 27.93 -5.98
CA GLY A 104 -15.57 26.59 -5.45
C GLY A 104 -15.87 25.56 -6.53
N PHE A 105 -15.63 24.29 -6.21
CA PHE A 105 -15.88 23.12 -7.06
C PHE A 105 -16.72 22.11 -6.26
N GLY A 106 -17.66 21.43 -6.92
CA GLY A 106 -18.46 20.38 -6.31
C GLY A 106 -19.72 20.08 -7.13
N ASP A 107 -20.33 18.91 -6.95
CA ASP A 107 -21.56 18.48 -7.65
C ASP A 107 -21.55 18.71 -9.17
N ARG A 108 -20.42 18.47 -9.85
CA ARG A 108 -20.25 18.73 -11.29
C ARG A 108 -20.46 20.20 -11.70
N ARG A 109 -20.12 21.15 -10.82
CA ARG A 109 -20.21 22.60 -11.09
C ARG A 109 -19.06 23.37 -10.41
N LEU A 110 -18.80 24.54 -10.96
CA LEU A 110 -17.99 25.59 -10.34
C LEU A 110 -18.94 26.70 -9.89
N PHE A 111 -18.71 27.28 -8.72
CA PHE A 111 -19.63 28.28 -8.15
C PHE A 111 -18.89 29.30 -7.29
N ASP A 112 -19.51 30.46 -7.09
CA ASP A 112 -19.04 31.46 -6.14
C ASP A 112 -19.32 31.00 -4.70
N VAL A 113 -18.29 30.82 -3.89
CA VAL A 113 -18.42 30.33 -2.50
C VAL A 113 -19.24 31.26 -1.60
N GLU A 114 -19.34 32.55 -1.91
CA GLU A 114 -20.19 33.49 -1.15
C GLU A 114 -21.62 33.55 -1.69
N ASN A 115 -21.86 33.14 -2.94
CA ASN A 115 -23.18 33.07 -3.54
C ASN A 115 -23.31 31.84 -4.46
N PRO A 116 -23.60 30.66 -3.90
CA PRO A 116 -23.62 29.40 -4.66
C PRO A 116 -24.66 29.32 -5.79
N GLU A 117 -25.65 30.22 -5.85
CA GLU A 117 -26.58 30.33 -6.99
C GLU A 117 -25.88 30.83 -8.25
N ARG A 118 -24.76 31.55 -8.10
CA ARG A 118 -23.89 31.98 -9.18
C ARG A 118 -22.92 30.85 -9.54
N LEU A 119 -23.35 30.01 -10.47
CA LEU A 119 -22.66 28.77 -10.83
C LEU A 119 -22.46 28.61 -12.34
N LEU A 120 -21.53 27.72 -12.69
CA LEU A 120 -21.20 27.29 -14.04
C LEU A 120 -21.08 25.75 -14.04
N PRO A 121 -21.84 25.01 -14.87
CA PRO A 121 -21.66 23.56 -15.00
C PRO A 121 -20.23 23.20 -15.38
N PHE A 122 -19.72 22.07 -14.89
CA PHE A 122 -18.31 21.68 -15.10
C PHE A 122 -17.94 21.61 -16.59
N ALA A 123 -18.80 21.01 -17.42
CA ALA A 123 -18.59 20.96 -18.88
C ALA A 123 -18.49 22.36 -19.52
N GLU A 124 -19.29 23.33 -19.06
CA GLU A 124 -19.21 24.71 -19.53
C GLU A 124 -17.94 25.41 -19.05
N ALA A 125 -17.48 25.10 -17.83
CA ALA A 125 -16.18 25.57 -17.33
C ALA A 125 -15.01 25.01 -18.15
N VAL A 126 -15.05 23.72 -18.53
CA VAL A 126 -14.06 23.12 -19.42
C VAL A 126 -14.07 23.82 -20.78
N ALA A 127 -15.24 24.04 -21.37
CA ALA A 127 -15.35 24.75 -22.65
C ALA A 127 -14.85 26.21 -22.57
N ALA A 128 -15.11 26.90 -21.44
CA ALA A 128 -14.59 28.24 -21.21
C ALA A 128 -13.07 28.26 -21.06
N ALA A 129 -12.50 27.30 -20.33
CA ALA A 129 -11.06 27.15 -20.19
C ALA A 129 -10.41 26.81 -21.53
N GLU A 130 -11.00 25.89 -22.30
CA GLU A 130 -10.50 25.51 -23.62
C GLU A 130 -10.48 26.70 -24.59
N ALA A 131 -11.54 27.51 -24.60
CA ALA A 131 -11.60 28.72 -25.43
C ALA A 131 -10.50 29.74 -25.07
N LYS A 132 -10.01 29.71 -23.83
CA LYS A 132 -9.01 30.65 -23.31
C LYS A 132 -7.57 30.12 -23.44
N PHE A 133 -7.36 28.85 -23.16
CA PHE A 133 -6.03 28.25 -23.03
C PHE A 133 -5.71 27.21 -24.11
N GLY A 134 -6.67 26.88 -24.98
CA GLY A 134 -6.58 25.76 -25.91
C GLY A 134 -6.88 24.43 -25.24
N THR A 135 -6.50 23.31 -25.87
CA THR A 135 -6.73 21.96 -25.33
C THR A 135 -6.28 21.84 -23.89
N ILE A 136 -7.16 21.39 -23.01
CA ILE A 136 -6.88 21.26 -21.58
C ILE A 136 -6.26 19.90 -21.29
N GLY A 137 -4.94 19.91 -21.15
CA GLY A 137 -4.16 18.79 -20.66
C GLY A 137 -3.19 19.24 -19.57
N THR A 138 -3.12 18.49 -18.47
CA THR A 138 -2.23 18.80 -17.34
C THR A 138 -1.44 17.58 -16.95
N VAL A 139 -0.32 17.81 -16.26
CA VAL A 139 0.59 16.73 -15.86
C VAL A 139 0.89 16.85 -14.37
N GLY A 140 1.19 15.73 -13.74
CA GLY A 140 1.68 15.66 -12.38
C GLY A 140 2.74 14.58 -12.25
N SER A 141 3.63 14.72 -11.28
CA SER A 141 4.63 13.71 -10.98
C SER A 141 5.01 13.72 -9.51
N TYR A 142 5.44 12.56 -9.02
CA TYR A 142 5.89 12.39 -7.64
C TYR A 142 7.27 11.73 -7.59
N THR A 143 8.09 12.21 -6.67
CA THR A 143 9.38 11.58 -6.30
C THR A 143 9.51 11.70 -4.79
N PRO A 144 9.74 10.58 -4.07
CA PRO A 144 10.08 10.62 -2.66
C PRO A 144 11.24 11.58 -2.36
N PRO A 145 11.24 12.26 -1.20
CA PRO A 145 12.40 13.02 -0.76
C PRO A 145 13.67 12.16 -0.76
N PRO A 146 14.84 12.75 -1.08
CA PRO A 146 16.09 12.02 -1.07
C PRO A 146 16.42 11.50 0.33
N SER A 147 16.86 10.25 0.42
CA SER A 147 17.33 9.66 1.68
C SER A 147 18.61 10.38 2.16
N GLU A 148 18.67 10.71 3.45
CA GLU A 148 19.87 11.26 4.07
C GLU A 148 20.98 10.20 4.23
N ALA A 149 20.63 8.92 4.17
CA ALA A 149 21.54 7.81 4.34
C ALA A 149 22.37 7.56 3.07
N ARG A 150 23.69 7.68 3.19
CA ARG A 150 24.69 7.61 2.11
C ARG A 150 25.59 6.38 2.24
N TYR A 151 24.98 5.20 2.33
CA TYR A 151 25.69 3.92 2.37
C TYR A 151 25.01 2.88 1.49
N LYS A 152 25.74 1.85 1.07
CA LYS A 152 25.18 0.78 0.23
C LYS A 152 24.06 0.05 0.97
N GLY A 153 22.87 -0.01 0.38
CA GLY A 153 21.67 -0.62 0.96
C GLY A 153 20.73 0.36 1.66
N SER A 154 21.09 1.63 1.82
CA SER A 154 20.26 2.65 2.47
C SER A 154 18.95 2.98 1.74
N GLY A 155 18.79 2.54 0.49
CA GLY A 155 17.54 2.69 -0.27
C GLY A 155 16.48 1.63 0.03
N VAL A 156 16.80 0.58 0.82
CA VAL A 156 15.86 -0.50 1.15
C VAL A 156 15.31 -0.26 2.56
N GLY A 157 13.98 -0.15 2.68
CA GLY A 157 13.29 0.07 3.95
C GLY A 157 12.69 1.48 4.12
N PRO A 158 13.38 2.57 3.74
CA PRO A 158 12.79 3.90 3.84
C PRO A 158 11.55 4.08 2.98
N SER A 159 10.51 4.66 3.57
CA SER A 159 9.28 5.09 2.91
C SER A 159 8.92 6.52 3.33
N PRO A 160 8.26 7.33 2.48
CA PRO A 160 7.76 8.65 2.88
C PRO A 160 6.66 8.60 3.94
N ALA A 161 5.95 7.48 4.05
CA ALA A 161 4.91 7.23 5.04
C ALA A 161 4.96 5.77 5.51
N TYR A 162 4.62 5.51 6.77
CA TYR A 162 4.58 4.17 7.36
C TYR A 162 3.18 3.85 7.90
N SER A 163 2.65 2.71 7.49
CA SER A 163 1.44 2.12 8.04
C SER A 163 1.78 1.16 9.17
N TYR A 164 0.83 0.95 10.08
CA TYR A 164 0.98 0.07 11.24
C TYR A 164 -0.20 -0.89 11.33
N SER A 165 0.06 -2.12 11.75
CA SER A 165 -0.96 -3.16 11.89
C SER A 165 -0.86 -3.85 13.24
N ALA A 166 -2.02 -4.19 13.80
CA ALA A 166 -2.13 -5.09 14.94
C ALA A 166 -3.15 -6.18 14.61
N ALA A 167 -2.79 -7.43 14.86
CA ALA A 167 -3.68 -8.57 14.68
C ALA A 167 -3.84 -9.37 15.97
N VAL A 168 -5.07 -9.81 16.23
CA VAL A 168 -5.41 -10.80 17.26
C VAL A 168 -6.09 -11.96 16.54
N VAL A 169 -5.59 -13.16 16.78
CA VAL A 169 -6.13 -14.40 16.20
C VAL A 169 -6.72 -15.23 17.32
N GLU A 170 -7.99 -15.57 17.18
CA GLU A 170 -8.69 -16.52 18.03
C GLU A 170 -8.70 -17.88 17.32
N LEU A 171 -8.14 -18.91 17.96
CA LEU A 171 -8.09 -20.26 17.41
C LEU A 171 -8.22 -21.32 18.49
N ASP A 172 -8.64 -22.50 18.06
CA ASP A 172 -8.65 -23.74 18.84
C ASP A 172 -7.60 -24.72 18.28
N VAL A 173 -7.03 -25.53 19.17
CA VAL A 173 -6.17 -26.66 18.80
C VAL A 173 -6.67 -27.94 19.47
N ASP A 174 -6.90 -29.00 18.70
CA ASP A 174 -7.19 -30.33 19.26
C ASP A 174 -5.85 -31.01 19.67
N PRO A 175 -5.58 -31.21 20.98
CA PRO A 175 -4.31 -31.76 21.44
C PRO A 175 -4.10 -33.23 21.04
N ARG A 176 -5.15 -33.94 20.58
CA ARG A 176 -5.04 -35.33 20.14
C ARG A 176 -4.60 -35.46 18.69
N THR A 177 -4.92 -34.48 17.86
CA THR A 177 -4.66 -34.51 16.42
C THR A 177 -3.68 -33.41 15.97
N GLY A 178 -3.47 -32.40 16.80
CA GLY A 178 -2.76 -31.17 16.46
C GLY A 178 -3.53 -30.28 15.49
N TRP A 179 -4.79 -30.60 15.18
CA TRP A 179 -5.58 -29.83 14.22
C TRP A 179 -5.88 -28.43 14.75
N ILE A 180 -5.74 -27.43 13.89
CA ILE A 180 -5.94 -26.02 14.22
C ILE A 180 -7.21 -25.55 13.52
N ARG A 181 -8.07 -24.84 14.25
CA ARG A 181 -9.26 -24.18 13.70
C ARG A 181 -9.18 -22.71 14.08
N VAL A 182 -9.09 -21.83 13.09
CA VAL A 182 -9.11 -20.38 13.32
C VAL A 182 -10.56 -19.94 13.37
N GLU A 183 -11.00 -19.40 14.52
CA GLU A 183 -12.39 -18.97 14.70
C GLU A 183 -12.60 -17.56 14.15
N ARG A 184 -11.65 -16.66 14.44
CA ARG A 184 -11.78 -15.24 14.13
C ARG A 184 -10.43 -14.54 14.07
N VAL A 185 -10.33 -13.55 13.20
CA VAL A 185 -9.18 -12.64 13.13
C VAL A 185 -9.67 -11.20 13.30
N HIS A 186 -9.12 -10.51 14.29
CA HIS A 186 -9.29 -9.08 14.49
C HIS A 186 -8.06 -8.37 13.96
N LEU A 187 -8.23 -7.44 13.02
CA LEU A 187 -7.10 -6.73 12.41
C LEU A 187 -7.35 -5.24 12.38
N ALA A 188 -6.54 -4.50 13.13
CA ALA A 188 -6.48 -3.05 13.07
C ALA A 188 -5.35 -2.62 12.15
N HIS A 189 -5.66 -1.74 11.18
CA HIS A 189 -4.66 -1.24 10.25
C HIS A 189 -4.79 0.27 10.06
N ASP A 190 -3.65 0.94 10.18
CA ASP A 190 -3.48 2.37 9.99
C ASP A 190 -3.30 2.70 8.51
N VAL A 191 -4.37 3.23 7.93
CA VAL A 191 -4.45 3.63 6.51
C VAL A 191 -4.28 5.13 6.32
N GLY A 192 -3.96 5.88 7.38
CA GLY A 192 -3.96 7.33 7.38
C GLY A 192 -5.36 7.91 7.10
N ARG A 193 -5.65 8.25 5.85
CA ARG A 193 -7.00 8.60 5.37
C ARG A 193 -7.55 7.47 4.50
N CYS A 194 -8.73 6.97 4.84
CA CYS A 194 -9.41 5.96 4.05
C CYS A 194 -10.05 6.59 2.80
N ILE A 195 -9.50 6.31 1.62
CA ILE A 195 -10.07 6.75 0.33
C ILE A 195 -11.31 5.91 -0.04
N ASN A 196 -11.21 4.59 0.10
CA ASN A 196 -12.28 3.67 -0.25
C ASN A 196 -12.40 2.54 0.77
N PRO A 197 -13.39 2.56 1.67
CA PRO A 197 -13.49 1.60 2.76
C PRO A 197 -13.74 0.17 2.27
N VAL A 198 -14.46 0.00 1.15
CA VAL A 198 -14.74 -1.33 0.59
C VAL A 198 -13.46 -1.99 0.09
N LEU A 199 -12.62 -1.24 -0.65
CA LEU A 199 -11.34 -1.74 -1.13
C LEU A 199 -10.36 -2.02 0.02
N VAL A 200 -10.33 -1.13 1.02
CA VAL A 200 -9.48 -1.30 2.20
C VAL A 200 -9.83 -2.56 2.99
N VAL A 201 -11.13 -2.79 3.25
CA VAL A 201 -11.58 -4.01 3.94
C VAL A 201 -11.24 -5.26 3.14
N GLY A 202 -11.46 -5.25 1.82
CA GLY A 202 -11.10 -6.38 0.95
C GLY A 202 -9.59 -6.67 0.92
N GLN A 203 -8.74 -5.65 0.94
CA GLN A 203 -7.28 -5.81 1.04
C GLN A 203 -6.85 -6.42 2.39
N VAL A 204 -7.49 -6.01 3.49
CA VAL A 204 -7.26 -6.61 4.80
C VAL A 204 -7.68 -8.09 4.81
N GLU A 205 -8.85 -8.42 4.29
CA GLU A 205 -9.35 -9.80 4.19
C GLU A 205 -8.41 -10.68 3.33
N GLY A 206 -7.98 -10.18 2.17
CA GLY A 206 -7.01 -10.86 1.32
C GLY A 206 -5.63 -11.04 1.97
N SER A 207 -5.22 -10.07 2.79
CA SER A 207 -3.99 -10.18 3.58
C SER A 207 -4.08 -11.21 4.69
N VAL A 208 -5.23 -11.32 5.36
CA VAL A 208 -5.50 -12.39 6.33
C VAL A 208 -5.47 -13.75 5.64
N TYR A 209 -6.13 -13.88 4.48
CA TYR A 209 -6.07 -15.09 3.67
C TYR A 209 -4.62 -15.53 3.38
N MET A 210 -3.80 -14.61 2.85
CA MET A 210 -2.40 -14.91 2.53
C MET A 210 -1.58 -15.24 3.78
N GLY A 211 -1.76 -14.46 4.85
CA GLY A 211 -1.04 -14.68 6.11
C GLY A 211 -1.41 -16.00 6.79
N LEU A 212 -2.67 -16.43 6.73
CA LEU A 212 -3.10 -17.74 7.21
C LEU A 212 -2.56 -18.87 6.32
N GLY A 213 -2.52 -18.65 5.00
CA GLY A 213 -1.89 -19.56 4.05
C GLY A 213 -0.43 -19.84 4.41
N GLU A 214 0.38 -18.78 4.53
CA GLU A 214 1.78 -18.87 4.94
C GLU A 214 1.93 -19.52 6.33
N ALA A 215 1.10 -19.12 7.29
CA ALA A 215 1.23 -19.58 8.67
C ALA A 215 0.84 -21.06 8.85
N LEU A 216 -0.09 -21.61 8.06
CA LEU A 216 -0.72 -22.90 8.34
C LEU A 216 -0.59 -23.95 7.23
N MET A 217 -0.37 -23.54 5.97
CA MET A 217 -0.56 -24.45 4.83
C MET A 217 0.56 -24.41 3.78
N GLU A 218 1.02 -23.22 3.41
CA GLU A 218 1.85 -23.01 2.23
C GLU A 218 3.31 -23.35 2.50
N GLU A 219 3.85 -24.33 1.77
CA GLU A 219 5.25 -24.78 1.88
C GLU A 219 5.80 -25.16 0.51
N GLN A 220 7.03 -24.70 0.22
CA GLN A 220 7.78 -25.12 -0.96
C GLN A 220 8.86 -26.12 -0.57
N VAL A 221 8.64 -27.40 -0.88
CA VAL A 221 9.60 -28.48 -0.59
C VAL A 221 10.29 -28.93 -1.87
N PHE A 222 11.62 -29.08 -1.84
CA PHE A 222 12.42 -29.49 -2.99
C PHE A 222 13.09 -30.85 -2.78
N ARG A 223 13.21 -31.64 -3.85
CA ARG A 223 13.80 -32.98 -3.80
C ARG A 223 15.32 -32.91 -4.00
N ALA A 224 16.08 -32.96 -2.90
CA ALA A 224 17.54 -32.95 -2.93
C ALA A 224 18.15 -34.06 -3.82
N ASN A 225 17.53 -35.24 -3.84
CA ASN A 225 17.97 -36.39 -4.64
C ASN A 225 17.50 -36.40 -6.11
N ARG A 226 16.76 -35.37 -6.54
CA ARG A 226 16.27 -35.22 -7.92
C ARG A 226 16.55 -33.82 -8.44
N SER A 227 17.80 -33.40 -8.38
CA SER A 227 18.26 -32.10 -8.93
C SER A 227 17.48 -30.89 -8.39
N GLY A 228 16.93 -30.98 -7.18
CA GLY A 228 16.18 -29.89 -6.57
C GLY A 228 14.82 -29.63 -7.21
N VAL A 229 14.19 -30.59 -7.90
CA VAL A 229 12.83 -30.37 -8.44
C VAL A 229 11.81 -30.16 -7.31
N HIS A 230 10.81 -29.30 -7.57
CA HIS A 230 9.73 -29.03 -6.63
C HIS A 230 8.93 -30.30 -6.33
N ARG A 231 8.61 -30.53 -5.05
CA ARG A 231 7.91 -31.73 -4.59
C ARG A 231 6.42 -31.67 -4.87
N GLN A 232 5.83 -30.47 -4.79
CA GLN A 232 4.39 -30.21 -4.76
C GLN A 232 3.97 -29.12 -5.79
N PRO A 233 4.24 -29.28 -7.10
CA PRO A 233 4.07 -28.19 -8.08
C PRO A 233 2.61 -27.94 -8.52
N SER A 234 1.63 -28.51 -7.81
CA SER A 234 0.20 -28.40 -8.14
C SER A 234 -0.55 -27.71 -7.00
N LEU A 235 -1.68 -27.06 -7.33
CA LEU A 235 -2.56 -26.40 -6.36
C LEU A 235 -3.30 -27.37 -5.42
N LEU A 236 -3.17 -28.69 -5.63
CA LEU A 236 -3.67 -29.70 -4.70
C LEU A 236 -2.67 -29.93 -3.55
N GLU A 237 -1.37 -29.92 -3.87
CA GLU A 237 -0.31 -30.26 -2.93
C GLU A 237 0.31 -29.01 -2.29
N TYR A 238 0.36 -27.89 -3.02
CA TYR A 238 0.58 -26.56 -2.47
C TYR A 238 -0.78 -26.03 -2.00
N LYS A 239 -1.05 -26.22 -0.71
CA LYS A 239 -2.36 -25.92 -0.14
C LYS A 239 -2.44 -24.44 0.19
N SER A 240 -3.50 -23.80 -0.28
CA SER A 240 -3.94 -22.49 0.22
C SER A 240 -5.30 -22.63 0.90
N PRO A 241 -5.68 -21.71 1.80
CA PRO A 241 -6.97 -21.76 2.48
C PRO A 241 -8.13 -21.84 1.47
N THR A 242 -9.17 -22.62 1.78
CA THR A 242 -10.43 -22.54 1.04
C THR A 242 -11.41 -21.63 1.78
N THR A 243 -12.61 -21.44 1.22
CA THR A 243 -13.69 -20.73 1.91
C THR A 243 -14.11 -21.39 3.22
N MET A 244 -13.79 -22.67 3.44
CA MET A 244 -14.10 -23.38 4.68
C MET A 244 -13.06 -23.15 5.78
N GLU A 245 -11.83 -22.75 5.43
CA GLU A 245 -10.78 -22.43 6.39
C GLU A 245 -10.65 -20.93 6.65
N MET A 246 -11.29 -20.09 5.83
CA MET A 246 -11.34 -18.65 6.08
C MET A 246 -12.25 -18.33 7.27
N PRO A 247 -11.74 -17.67 8.32
CA PRO A 247 -12.52 -17.24 9.46
C PRO A 247 -13.26 -15.92 9.18
N ASP A 248 -14.13 -15.52 10.10
CA ASP A 248 -14.62 -14.14 10.15
C ASP A 248 -13.43 -13.19 10.37
N VAL A 249 -13.33 -12.14 9.55
CA VAL A 249 -12.33 -11.08 9.69
C VAL A 249 -13.01 -9.79 10.15
N VAL A 250 -12.60 -9.30 11.33
CA VAL A 250 -13.06 -8.03 11.88
C VAL A 250 -12.01 -6.97 11.63
N THR A 251 -12.27 -6.10 10.66
CA THR A 251 -11.35 -5.03 10.26
C THR A 251 -11.63 -3.73 11.04
N TYR A 252 -10.59 -3.18 11.65
CA TYR A 252 -10.62 -1.86 12.28
C TYR A 252 -9.77 -0.90 11.45
N LEU A 253 -10.42 0.06 10.79
CA LEU A 253 -9.72 1.13 10.08
C LEU A 253 -9.23 2.16 11.09
N ILE A 254 -7.92 2.31 11.20
CA ILE A 254 -7.29 3.35 12.01
C ILE A 254 -6.95 4.51 11.06
N GLU A 255 -7.47 5.70 11.37
CA GLU A 255 -7.22 6.90 10.58
C GLU A 255 -6.37 7.91 11.36
N ASP A 256 -5.10 8.04 10.97
CA ASP A 256 -4.18 9.10 11.40
C ASP A 256 -3.51 9.71 10.16
N PRO A 257 -4.12 10.75 9.54
CA PRO A 257 -3.71 11.29 8.25
C PRO A 257 -2.22 11.68 8.17
N ASP A 258 -1.50 11.09 7.21
CA ASP A 258 -0.08 11.35 6.99
C ASP A 258 0.11 12.54 6.04
N PRO A 259 0.89 13.58 6.40
CA PRO A 259 1.07 14.77 5.57
C PRO A 259 1.71 14.48 4.20
N ASN A 260 2.35 13.32 4.01
CA ASN A 260 2.97 12.93 2.75
C ASN A 260 2.01 12.18 1.82
N GLY A 261 0.84 11.76 2.32
CA GLY A 261 -0.13 10.98 1.57
C GLY A 261 -1.17 11.83 0.84
N PRO A 262 -1.75 11.33 -0.27
CA PRO A 262 -2.85 12.01 -0.92
C PRO A 262 -4.04 12.09 0.04
N PHE A 263 -4.45 13.31 0.39
CA PHE A 263 -5.45 13.59 1.42
C PHE A 263 -5.15 12.98 2.80
N GLY A 264 -3.91 12.58 3.07
CA GLY A 264 -3.55 11.86 4.30
C GLY A 264 -3.44 10.34 4.17
N ALA A 265 -3.71 9.76 2.99
CA ALA A 265 -3.80 8.31 2.83
C ALA A 265 -2.43 7.61 2.86
N LYS A 266 -2.39 6.44 3.48
CA LYS A 266 -1.25 5.51 3.50
C LYS A 266 -1.60 4.20 2.80
N GLU A 267 -0.70 3.24 2.86
CA GLU A 267 -0.87 1.94 2.20
C GLU A 267 -1.75 0.98 2.99
N VAL A 268 -2.29 -0.04 2.30
CA VAL A 268 -2.97 -1.21 2.90
C VAL A 268 -2.69 -2.53 2.15
N GLY A 269 -1.80 -2.49 1.16
CA GLY A 269 -1.58 -3.63 0.25
C GLY A 269 -0.73 -4.75 0.84
N GLN A 270 0.16 -4.42 1.78
CA GLN A 270 1.11 -5.39 2.36
C GLN A 270 1.13 -5.35 3.88
N GLY A 271 0.93 -4.19 4.50
CA GLY A 271 0.98 -4.02 5.94
C GLY A 271 0.07 -4.98 6.74
N PRO A 272 -1.18 -5.23 6.33
CA PRO A 272 -2.07 -6.13 7.08
C PRO A 272 -1.63 -7.61 7.09
N LEU A 273 -0.82 -8.06 6.13
CA LEU A 273 -0.37 -9.45 6.08
C LEU A 273 0.62 -9.76 7.21
N LEU A 274 1.53 -8.83 7.47
CA LEU A 274 2.68 -9.00 8.35
C LEU A 274 2.36 -9.53 9.77
N PRO A 275 1.34 -9.02 10.50
CA PRO A 275 1.08 -9.48 11.87
C PRO A 275 0.36 -10.83 11.96
N VAL A 276 -0.10 -11.43 10.85
CA VAL A 276 -0.96 -12.63 10.88
C VAL A 276 -0.20 -13.86 11.37
N ALA A 277 0.92 -14.21 10.72
CA ALA A 277 1.74 -15.37 11.12
C ALA A 277 2.20 -15.34 12.59
N PRO A 278 2.78 -14.24 13.11
CA PRO A 278 3.15 -14.18 14.53
C PRO A 278 1.95 -14.23 15.48
N ALA A 279 0.79 -13.68 15.09
CA ALA A 279 -0.43 -13.78 15.89
C ALA A 279 -0.93 -15.24 15.97
N VAL A 280 -0.92 -15.98 14.85
CA VAL A 280 -1.25 -17.42 14.80
C VAL A 280 -0.33 -18.22 15.72
N VAL A 281 0.99 -18.05 15.61
CA VAL A 281 1.97 -18.81 16.43
C VAL A 281 1.81 -18.49 17.93
N ASN A 282 1.49 -17.25 18.29
CA ASN A 282 1.21 -16.88 19.67
C ASN A 282 -0.11 -17.47 20.18
N ALA A 283 -1.14 -17.51 19.36
CA ALA A 283 -2.42 -18.09 19.74
C ALA A 283 -2.34 -19.62 19.88
N VAL A 284 -1.54 -20.32 19.06
CA VAL A 284 -1.21 -21.75 19.26
C VAL A 284 -0.51 -21.97 20.60
N TYR A 285 0.44 -21.10 20.96
CA TYR A 285 1.10 -21.20 22.27
C TYR A 285 0.12 -20.99 23.43
N ASP A 286 -0.78 -20.03 23.32
CA ASP A 286 -1.81 -19.79 24.33
C ASP A 286 -2.75 -21.00 24.49
N ALA A 287 -3.18 -21.60 23.37
CA ALA A 287 -4.13 -22.71 23.36
C ALA A 287 -3.56 -24.03 23.94
N VAL A 288 -2.30 -24.38 23.63
CA VAL A 288 -1.74 -25.71 23.96
C VAL A 288 -0.36 -25.69 24.63
N GLY A 289 0.19 -24.51 24.92
CA GLY A 289 1.42 -24.34 25.69
C GLY A 289 2.71 -24.77 24.98
N VAL A 290 2.68 -24.97 23.66
CA VAL A 290 3.85 -25.36 22.86
C VAL A 290 4.29 -24.25 21.92
N ARG A 291 5.60 -24.17 21.64
CA ARG A 291 6.17 -23.22 20.68
C ARG A 291 6.56 -23.91 19.38
N ILE A 292 6.09 -23.40 18.26
CA ILE A 292 6.49 -23.83 16.92
C ILE A 292 7.29 -22.69 16.30
N ASP A 293 8.57 -22.90 16.08
CA ASP A 293 9.52 -21.86 15.65
C ASP A 293 9.77 -21.85 14.12
N GLU A 294 8.90 -22.50 13.37
CA GLU A 294 8.92 -22.52 11.91
C GLU A 294 7.49 -22.56 11.36
N VAL A 295 7.29 -21.91 10.21
CA VAL A 295 6.04 -21.96 9.44
C VAL A 295 6.21 -22.88 8.22
N PRO A 296 5.14 -23.53 7.74
CA PRO A 296 3.80 -23.55 8.31
C PRO A 296 3.71 -24.36 9.62
N VAL A 297 2.79 -23.97 10.50
CA VAL A 297 2.45 -24.62 11.76
C VAL A 297 1.50 -25.78 11.48
N THR A 298 2.06 -26.93 11.12
CA THR A 298 1.27 -28.12 10.76
C THR A 298 0.89 -28.96 11.98
N PRO A 299 -0.21 -29.74 11.91
CA PRO A 299 -0.65 -30.59 13.03
C PRO A 299 0.40 -31.56 13.54
N ASP A 300 1.22 -32.15 12.66
CA ASP A 300 2.27 -33.07 13.05
C ASP A 300 3.39 -32.39 13.86
N LYS A 301 3.68 -31.11 13.61
CA LYS A 301 4.64 -30.31 14.38
C LYS A 301 4.10 -30.03 15.79
N ILE A 302 2.82 -29.74 15.92
CA ILE A 302 2.15 -29.55 17.22
C ILE A 302 2.21 -30.83 18.04
N LEU A 303 1.84 -31.99 17.48
CA LEU A 303 1.89 -33.27 18.19
C LEU A 303 3.31 -33.59 18.66
N LYS A 304 4.32 -33.44 17.79
CA LYS A 304 5.73 -33.63 18.15
C LYS A 304 6.16 -32.66 19.27
N ALA A 305 5.70 -31.42 19.25
CA ALA A 305 6.00 -30.45 20.30
C ALA A 305 5.33 -30.81 21.64
N LEU A 306 4.11 -31.36 21.61
CA LEU A 306 3.38 -31.80 22.81
C LEU A 306 4.07 -33.00 23.48
N GLU A 307 4.61 -33.93 22.70
CA GLU A 307 5.38 -35.08 23.17
C GLU A 307 6.81 -34.71 23.62
N SER A 308 7.35 -33.61 23.10
CA SER A 308 8.69 -33.13 23.43
C SER A 308 8.77 -32.58 24.88
N PRO A 309 9.78 -32.98 25.68
CA PRO A 309 10.02 -32.39 27.00
C PRO A 309 10.25 -30.88 26.97
N ALA A 310 10.77 -30.35 25.85
CA ALA A 310 11.03 -28.93 25.67
C ALA A 310 9.78 -28.12 25.31
N LYS A 311 8.63 -28.78 25.03
CA LYS A 311 7.39 -28.15 24.56
C LYS A 311 7.61 -27.22 23.36
N ARG A 312 8.50 -27.64 22.46
CA ARG A 312 8.97 -26.85 21.32
C ARG A 312 9.28 -27.73 20.11
N PHE A 313 8.97 -27.22 18.92
CA PHE A 313 9.35 -27.81 17.64
C PHE A 313 9.88 -26.73 16.68
N GLY A 314 10.94 -27.04 15.96
CA GLY A 314 11.56 -26.13 14.99
C GLY A 314 13.06 -26.38 14.81
N PRO A 315 13.74 -25.53 14.05
CA PRO A 315 15.17 -25.65 13.83
C PRO A 315 15.94 -25.54 15.15
N LYS A 316 16.92 -26.43 15.36
CA LYS A 316 17.75 -26.45 16.59
C LYS A 316 18.74 -25.28 16.67
N GLY A 317 18.87 -24.53 15.59
CA GLY A 317 19.75 -23.39 15.43
C GLY A 317 19.62 -22.84 14.02
N VAL A 318 20.15 -21.64 13.82
CA VAL A 318 20.28 -21.04 12.49
C VAL A 318 21.59 -21.50 11.84
N PRO A 319 21.67 -21.60 10.51
CA PRO A 319 22.94 -21.84 9.82
C PRO A 319 23.96 -20.77 10.22
N ASP A 320 25.21 -21.20 10.48
CA ASP A 320 26.31 -20.26 10.68
C ASP A 320 26.69 -19.66 9.32
N VAL A 321 26.24 -18.43 9.08
CA VAL A 321 26.56 -17.66 7.88
C VAL A 321 27.62 -16.63 8.24
N ARG A 322 28.79 -16.73 7.61
CA ARG A 322 29.85 -15.73 7.76
C ARG A 322 29.44 -14.44 7.07
N TRP A 323 28.83 -13.53 7.81
CA TRP A 323 28.51 -12.19 7.35
C TRP A 323 29.78 -11.32 7.25
N PRO A 324 29.83 -10.36 6.31
CA PRO A 324 30.85 -9.32 6.34
C PRO A 324 30.70 -8.45 7.60
N ASP A 325 31.75 -7.73 7.97
CA ASP A 325 31.70 -6.80 9.10
C ASP A 325 30.56 -5.79 8.93
N PRO A 326 29.76 -5.53 9.99
CA PRO A 326 28.65 -4.59 9.89
C PRO A 326 29.12 -3.19 9.49
N ILE A 327 28.42 -2.60 8.52
CA ILE A 327 28.58 -1.19 8.18
C ILE A 327 28.00 -0.38 9.34
N ARG A 328 28.83 0.41 10.03
CA ARG A 328 28.37 1.31 11.09
C ARG A 328 28.09 2.69 10.52
N VAL A 329 26.91 3.22 10.79
CA VAL A 329 26.49 4.55 10.35
C VAL A 329 26.02 5.28 11.60
N PRO A 330 26.75 6.29 12.10
CA PRO A 330 26.28 7.06 13.23
C PRO A 330 24.97 7.76 12.87
N THR A 331 24.07 7.81 13.83
CA THR A 331 22.78 8.48 13.72
C THR A 331 22.95 10.00 13.79
N PRO A 332 21.96 10.81 13.38
CA PRO A 332 22.06 12.27 13.45
C PRO A 332 22.38 12.80 14.86
N TRP A 333 21.82 12.18 15.91
CA TRP A 333 22.09 12.57 17.31
C TRP A 333 23.49 12.14 17.80
N GLU A 334 24.15 11.22 17.11
CA GLU A 334 25.56 10.85 17.30
C GLU A 334 26.51 11.71 16.45
N GLY A 335 26.01 12.75 15.77
CA GLY A 335 26.79 13.58 14.84
C GLY A 335 27.03 12.91 13.48
N GLY A 336 26.23 11.90 13.15
CA GLY A 336 26.31 11.18 11.90
C GLY A 336 25.94 12.02 10.69
N THR A 337 26.69 11.83 9.61
CA THR A 337 26.47 12.51 8.31
C THR A 337 25.72 11.63 7.31
N GLY A 338 25.12 10.53 7.78
CA GLY A 338 24.55 9.47 6.95
C GLY A 338 25.59 8.60 6.22
N ARG A 339 26.90 8.90 6.37
CA ARG A 339 27.99 8.09 5.81
C ARG A 339 28.41 7.00 6.77
N ALA A 340 28.80 5.85 6.21
CA ALA A 340 29.44 4.79 6.97
C ALA A 340 30.78 5.27 7.57
N VAL A 341 31.07 4.84 8.79
CA VAL A 341 32.40 4.98 9.41
C VAL A 341 33.17 3.67 9.26
N GLU A 342 34.48 3.75 9.01
CA GLU A 342 35.33 2.56 8.98
C GLU A 342 35.32 1.87 10.35
N ALA A 343 35.19 0.54 10.34
CA ALA A 343 35.29 -0.27 11.55
C ALA A 343 36.65 -0.02 12.22
N GLY A 344 36.66 0.69 13.36
CA GLY A 344 37.87 0.99 14.13
C GLY A 344 38.23 2.47 14.29
N ARG A 345 37.50 3.40 13.66
CA ARG A 345 37.66 4.86 13.93
C ARG A 345 36.42 5.41 14.63
N THR A 346 36.55 5.70 15.91
CA THR A 346 35.58 6.53 16.64
C THR A 346 35.51 7.93 16.01
N ALA A 347 34.33 8.54 16.05
CA ALA A 347 33.99 9.81 15.41
C ALA A 347 34.80 11.04 15.89
N GLU A 348 35.79 10.87 16.77
CA GLU A 348 36.62 11.95 17.30
C GLU A 348 37.77 12.38 16.37
N ALA A 349 38.01 11.67 15.26
CA ALA A 349 39.15 11.96 14.39
C ALA A 349 38.93 13.06 13.33
N ASN A 350 37.74 13.66 13.23
CA ASN A 350 37.44 14.73 12.26
C ASN A 350 36.93 16.01 12.93
N ARG A 351 37.73 16.60 13.83
CA ARG A 351 37.61 18.01 14.21
C ARG A 351 38.79 18.80 13.69
#